data_AF-A0A929IVP0-F1
#
_entry.id   AF-A0A929IVP0-F1
#
_cell.length_a   1.000
_cell.length_b   1.000
_cell.length_c   1.000
_cell.angle_alpha   90.00
_cell.angle_beta   90.00
_cell.angle_gamma   90.00
#
_symmetry.space_group_name_H-M   'P 1'
#
loop_
_entity.id
_entity.type
_entity.pdbx_description
1 polymer ?
#
loop_
_entity_poly.entity_id
_entity_poly.type
_entity_poly.pdbx_seq_one_letter_code
_entity_poly.pdbx_strand_id
1 'polypeptide(L)'
;MNIIRTVSVLILVTMFASGSAIAEGVKLSEKLANSDVSVTIDMPNCKEDAEILCPGLSKDSRKSMMCLMAYEDNLSIDCKIGVIEAVLIYEMGMLDINYSINACEADADKHCLNVKPGAGRIVSCLRENKNKISERCTSALKETGMWNLGAK
;
A
#
# COMPACT_ATOMS: atom_id res chain seq x y z
N MET A 1 53.53 -15.78 -33.97
CA MET A 1 53.02 -15.63 -32.58
C MET A 1 52.10 -14.41 -32.39
N ASN A 2 51.48 -13.86 -33.45
CA ASN A 2 50.57 -12.70 -33.34
C ASN A 2 49.13 -12.96 -33.84
N ILE A 3 48.86 -14.10 -34.48
CA ILE A 3 47.52 -14.44 -35.01
C ILE A 3 46.63 -15.11 -33.94
N ILE A 4 47.23 -15.83 -32.99
CA ILE A 4 46.50 -16.48 -31.89
C ILE A 4 46.04 -15.44 -30.85
N ARG A 5 46.82 -14.37 -30.65
CA ARG A 5 46.48 -13.28 -29.72
C ARG A 5 45.33 -12.38 -30.21
N THR A 6 45.18 -12.18 -31.51
CA THR A 6 44.11 -11.34 -32.07
C THR A 6 42.76 -12.06 -32.08
N VAL A 7 42.74 -13.38 -32.27
CA VAL A 7 41.52 -14.19 -32.23
C VAL A 7 40.96 -14.29 -30.80
N SER A 8 41.83 -14.39 -29.78
CA SER A 8 41.39 -14.38 -28.37
C SER A 8 40.77 -13.06 -27.91
N VAL A 9 41.20 -11.92 -28.47
CA VAL A 9 40.64 -10.61 -28.11
C VAL A 9 39.28 -10.36 -28.78
N LEU A 10 39.06 -10.86 -30.01
CA LEU A 10 37.76 -10.71 -30.68
C LEU A 10 36.65 -11.57 -30.06
N ILE A 11 36.98 -12.75 -29.52
CA ILE A 11 35.99 -13.67 -28.93
C ILE A 11 35.50 -13.17 -27.55
N LEU A 12 36.29 -12.34 -26.85
CA LEU A 12 35.90 -11.75 -25.56
C LEU A 12 34.97 -10.54 -25.69
N VAL A 13 34.94 -9.86 -26.84
CA VAL A 13 34.08 -8.66 -27.03
C VAL A 13 32.64 -9.03 -27.38
N THR A 14 32.39 -10.21 -27.95
CA THR A 14 31.02 -10.65 -28.31
C THR A 14 30.25 -11.27 -27.15
N MET A 15 30.92 -11.66 -26.06
CA MET A 15 30.25 -12.18 -24.85
C MET A 15 29.65 -11.08 -23.94
N PHE A 16 29.83 -9.80 -24.27
CA PHE A 16 29.18 -8.68 -23.57
C PHE A 16 27.96 -8.10 -24.32
N ALA A 17 27.42 -8.81 -25.32
CA ALA A 17 26.23 -8.37 -26.08
C ALA A 17 24.93 -9.12 -25.74
N SER A 18 24.94 -10.01 -24.75
CA SER A 18 23.73 -10.59 -24.16
C SER A 18 23.71 -10.39 -22.64
N GLY A 19 24.11 -9.20 -22.20
CA GLY A 19 23.63 -8.68 -20.93
C GLY A 19 22.16 -8.33 -21.10
N SER A 20 21.25 -9.27 -20.81
CA SER A 20 19.91 -8.89 -20.41
C SER A 20 20.09 -7.81 -19.34
N ALA A 21 19.73 -6.57 -19.65
CA ALA A 21 19.71 -5.52 -18.66
C ALA A 21 18.72 -5.94 -17.57
N ILE A 22 19.19 -6.63 -16.54
CA ILE A 22 18.47 -6.75 -15.28
C ILE A 22 18.55 -5.33 -14.75
N ALA A 23 17.51 -4.55 -14.99
CA ALA A 23 17.32 -3.31 -14.29
C ALA A 23 17.26 -3.68 -12.81
N GLU A 24 18.36 -3.45 -12.09
CA GLU A 24 18.41 -3.44 -10.63
C GLU A 24 17.66 -2.18 -10.14
N GLY A 25 16.37 -2.10 -10.48
CA GLY A 25 15.46 -1.09 -9.97
C GLY A 25 14.75 -1.67 -8.76
N VAL A 26 14.75 -0.93 -7.66
CA VAL A 26 13.89 -1.20 -6.48
C VAL A 26 12.46 -1.41 -6.96
N LYS A 27 11.77 -2.46 -6.54
CA LYS A 27 10.36 -2.70 -6.89
C LYS A 27 9.42 -1.96 -5.95
N LEU A 28 8.18 -1.73 -6.38
CA LEU A 28 7.14 -1.14 -5.54
C LEU A 28 6.88 -1.99 -4.30
N SER A 29 6.83 -3.33 -4.43
CA SER A 29 6.67 -4.24 -3.29
C SER A 29 7.71 -4.01 -2.20
N GLU A 30 8.97 -3.78 -2.56
CA GLU A 30 10.05 -3.47 -1.62
C GLU A 30 9.87 -2.09 -0.97
N LYS A 31 9.42 -1.10 -1.73
CA LYS A 31 9.07 0.22 -1.18
C LYS A 31 7.91 0.16 -0.20
N LEU A 32 6.89 -0.65 -0.49
CA LEU A 32 5.72 -0.81 0.37
C LEU A 32 6.06 -1.59 1.65
N ALA A 33 6.90 -2.63 1.56
CA ALA A 33 7.35 -3.39 2.73
C ALA A 33 8.08 -2.52 3.76
N ASN A 34 8.78 -1.49 3.31
CA ASN A 34 9.51 -0.54 4.15
C ASN A 34 8.69 0.70 4.54
N SER A 35 7.40 0.73 4.23
CA SER A 35 6.53 1.88 4.52
C SER A 35 5.65 1.61 5.73
N ASP A 36 5.61 2.55 6.67
CA ASP A 36 4.64 2.53 7.76
C ASP A 36 3.22 2.73 7.21
N VAL A 37 2.40 1.70 7.27
CA VAL A 37 0.98 1.77 6.92
C VAL A 37 0.22 2.32 8.13
N SER A 38 -0.10 3.62 8.08
CA SER A 38 -0.99 4.24 9.07
C SER A 38 -2.44 4.16 8.62
N VAL A 39 -3.19 3.20 9.16
CA VAL A 39 -4.66 3.16 9.01
C VAL A 39 -5.28 3.90 10.20
N THR A 40 -6.17 4.85 9.89
CA THR A 40 -7.08 5.42 10.89
C THR A 40 -8.28 4.49 10.98
N ILE A 41 -8.47 3.87 12.15
CA ILE A 41 -9.63 3.03 12.41
C ILE A 41 -10.66 3.92 13.09
N ASP A 42 -11.79 4.13 12.41
CA ASP A 42 -12.96 4.74 13.02
C ASP A 42 -13.71 3.68 13.84
N MET A 43 -14.05 4.00 15.07
CA MET A 43 -14.84 3.13 15.94
C MET A 43 -16.19 3.80 16.15
N PRO A 44 -17.20 3.49 15.32
CA PRO A 44 -18.52 4.07 15.48
C PRO A 44 -19.07 3.73 16.87
N ASN A 45 -19.95 4.58 17.40
CA ASN A 45 -20.69 4.33 18.65
C ASN A 45 -19.85 4.18 19.94
N CYS A 46 -18.53 4.39 19.90
CA CYS A 46 -17.66 4.31 21.08
C CYS A 46 -17.36 5.65 21.74
N LYS A 47 -18.02 6.74 21.30
CA LYS A 47 -17.71 8.10 21.77
C LYS A 47 -18.01 8.25 23.26
N GLU A 48 -19.21 7.87 23.70
CA GLU A 48 -19.65 8.00 25.09
C GLU A 48 -18.79 7.14 26.02
N ASP A 49 -18.53 5.89 25.63
CA ASP A 49 -17.64 4.98 26.36
C ASP A 49 -16.21 5.53 26.48
N ALA A 50 -15.67 6.12 25.41
CA ALA A 50 -14.33 6.71 25.43
C ALA A 50 -14.22 7.91 26.38
N GLU A 51 -15.25 8.75 26.48
CA GLU A 51 -15.27 9.89 27.39
C GLU A 51 -15.26 9.46 28.87
N ILE A 52 -15.90 8.33 29.19
CA ILE A 52 -16.00 7.79 30.55
C ILE A 52 -14.77 6.96 30.92
N LEU A 53 -14.41 6.00 30.08
CA LEU A 53 -13.41 4.97 30.38
C LEU A 53 -11.99 5.43 30.02
N CYS A 54 -11.85 6.32 29.05
CA CYS A 54 -10.58 6.73 28.47
C CYS A 54 -10.40 8.27 28.43
N PRO A 55 -10.64 8.99 29.54
CA PRO A 55 -10.64 10.45 29.56
C PRO A 55 -9.27 11.02 29.16
N GLY A 56 -9.29 12.08 28.34
CA GLY A 56 -8.08 12.78 27.88
C GLY A 56 -7.42 12.16 26.64
N LEU A 57 -7.94 11.05 26.12
CA LEU A 57 -7.52 10.50 24.83
C LEU A 57 -8.40 11.03 23.70
N SER A 58 -7.80 11.24 22.52
CA SER A 58 -8.55 11.53 21.30
C SER A 58 -9.32 10.26 20.89
N LYS A 59 -10.64 10.38 20.73
CA LYS A 59 -11.56 9.27 20.44
C LYS A 59 -11.13 8.39 19.25
N ASP A 60 -10.57 8.98 18.20
CA ASP A 60 -10.20 8.29 16.95
C ASP A 60 -8.71 7.92 16.93
N SER A 61 -8.05 7.97 18.09
CA SER A 61 -6.63 7.67 18.21
C SER A 61 -6.38 6.20 18.54
N ARG A 62 -5.23 5.68 18.07
CA ARG A 62 -4.72 4.36 18.47
C ARG A 62 -4.66 4.18 20.00
N LYS A 63 -4.38 5.26 20.74
CA LYS A 63 -4.35 5.20 22.21
C LYS A 63 -5.73 4.97 22.79
N SER A 64 -6.77 5.63 22.26
CA SER A 64 -8.17 5.43 22.66
C SER A 64 -8.62 4.00 22.37
N MET A 65 -8.32 3.49 21.16
CA MET A 65 -8.54 2.08 20.80
C MET A 65 -7.92 1.12 21.82
N MET A 66 -6.62 1.26 22.10
CA MET A 66 -5.93 0.39 23.05
C MET A 66 -6.49 0.50 24.48
N CYS A 67 -6.94 1.69 24.88
CA CYS A 67 -7.58 1.90 26.18
C CYS A 67 -8.94 1.21 26.25
N LEU A 68 -9.82 1.42 25.27
CA LEU A 68 -11.15 0.79 25.22
C LEU A 68 -11.05 -0.74 25.21
N MET A 69 -10.07 -1.30 24.49
CA MET A 69 -9.79 -2.75 24.51
C MET A 69 -9.43 -3.29 25.90
N ALA A 70 -8.82 -2.47 26.78
CA ALA A 70 -8.52 -2.88 28.15
C ALA A 70 -9.77 -2.89 29.06
N TYR A 71 -10.86 -2.28 28.62
CA TYR A 71 -12.13 -2.18 29.33
C TYR A 71 -13.28 -2.94 28.63
N GLU A 72 -12.97 -3.98 27.86
CA GLU A 72 -13.94 -4.73 27.03
C GLU A 72 -15.22 -5.12 27.78
N ASP A 73 -15.10 -5.57 29.03
CA ASP A 73 -16.24 -5.98 29.87
C ASP A 73 -17.12 -4.80 30.29
N ASN A 74 -16.57 -3.59 30.33
CA ASN A 74 -17.25 -2.36 30.73
C ASN A 74 -17.83 -1.56 29.57
N LEU A 75 -17.56 -1.97 28.32
CA LEU A 75 -18.13 -1.31 27.14
C LEU A 75 -19.64 -1.51 27.07
N SER A 76 -20.34 -0.47 26.62
CA SER A 76 -21.74 -0.53 26.22
C SER A 76 -21.94 -1.50 25.05
N ILE A 77 -23.16 -2.01 24.91
CA ILE A 77 -23.52 -2.88 23.78
C ILE A 77 -23.28 -2.16 22.45
N ASP A 78 -23.58 -0.86 22.38
CA ASP A 78 -23.42 -0.06 21.18
C ASP A 78 -21.94 0.10 20.79
N CYS A 79 -21.05 0.37 21.75
CA CYS A 79 -19.61 0.41 21.46
C CYS A 79 -19.07 -0.97 21.09
N LYS A 80 -19.53 -2.06 21.71
CA LYS A 80 -19.15 -3.43 21.29
C LYS A 80 -19.54 -3.71 19.83
N ILE A 81 -20.74 -3.31 19.42
CA ILE A 81 -21.18 -3.41 18.02
C ILE A 81 -20.25 -2.57 17.13
N GLY A 82 -19.94 -1.34 17.55
CA GLY A 82 -19.05 -0.46 16.80
C GLY A 82 -17.63 -1.01 16.60
N VAL A 83 -17.07 -1.67 17.62
CA VAL A 83 -15.78 -2.38 17.49
C VAL A 83 -15.86 -3.51 16.48
N ILE A 84 -16.94 -4.31 16.50
CA ILE A 84 -17.14 -5.40 15.52
C ILE A 84 -17.27 -4.82 14.10
N GLU A 85 -18.05 -3.76 13.93
CA GLU A 85 -18.18 -3.05 12.65
C GLU A 85 -16.82 -2.57 12.14
N ALA A 86 -16.00 -1.96 13.01
CA ALA A 86 -14.66 -1.49 12.68
C ALA A 86 -13.72 -2.62 12.24
N VAL A 87 -13.79 -3.79 12.88
CA VAL A 87 -12.98 -4.97 12.51
C VAL A 87 -13.39 -5.49 11.13
N LEU A 88 -14.70 -5.61 10.87
CA LEU A 88 -15.21 -6.10 9.58
C LEU A 88 -14.79 -5.20 8.42
N ILE A 89 -14.92 -3.87 8.57
CA ILE A 89 -14.48 -2.93 7.53
C ILE A 89 -12.97 -2.96 7.32
N TYR A 90 -12.19 -3.21 8.38
CA TYR A 90 -10.74 -3.32 8.28
C TYR A 90 -10.33 -4.56 7.49
N GLU A 91 -10.90 -5.72 7.79
CA GLU A 91 -10.61 -6.96 7.07
C GLU A 91 -10.97 -6.85 5.59
N MET A 92 -12.16 -6.32 5.28
CA MET A 92 -12.58 -6.08 3.89
C MET A 92 -11.66 -5.08 3.19
N GLY A 93 -11.32 -3.97 3.85
CA GLY A 93 -10.42 -2.96 3.29
C GLY A 93 -9.02 -3.49 2.98
N MET A 94 -8.49 -4.40 3.80
CA MET A 94 -7.18 -5.02 3.55
C MET A 94 -7.19 -5.94 2.32
N LEU A 95 -8.30 -6.63 2.06
CA LEU A 95 -8.46 -7.43 0.84
C LEU A 95 -8.50 -6.54 -0.39
N ASP A 96 -9.25 -5.43 -0.35
CA ASP A 96 -9.33 -4.43 -1.41
C ASP A 96 -7.97 -3.78 -1.71
N ILE A 97 -7.18 -3.48 -0.67
CA ILE A 97 -5.80 -2.99 -0.78
C ILE A 97 -4.95 -4.02 -1.53
N ASN A 98 -4.98 -5.28 -1.12
CA ASN A 98 -4.16 -6.33 -1.72
C ASN A 98 -4.57 -6.60 -3.18
N TYR A 99 -5.87 -6.65 -3.47
CA TYR A 99 -6.37 -6.78 -4.84
C TYR A 99 -5.87 -5.64 -5.73
N SER A 100 -5.96 -4.39 -5.25
CA SER A 100 -5.48 -3.21 -5.98
C SER A 100 -3.97 -3.22 -6.20
N ILE A 101 -3.18 -3.59 -5.19
CA ILE A 101 -1.72 -3.73 -5.32
C ILE A 101 -1.38 -4.75 -6.41
N ASN A 102 -1.96 -5.96 -6.32
CA ASN A 102 -1.70 -7.02 -7.30
C ASN A 102 -2.13 -6.65 -8.71
N ALA A 103 -3.20 -5.86 -8.86
CA ALA A 103 -3.67 -5.38 -10.15
C ALA A 103 -2.75 -4.28 -10.74
N CYS A 104 -2.11 -3.47 -9.90
CA CYS A 104 -1.40 -2.26 -10.30
C CYS A 104 0.12 -2.31 -10.17
N GLU A 105 0.72 -3.35 -9.56
CA GLU A 105 2.15 -3.39 -9.24
C GLU A 105 3.03 -3.12 -10.47
N ALA A 106 2.79 -3.84 -11.57
CA ALA A 106 3.57 -3.67 -12.80
C ALA A 106 3.44 -2.26 -13.42
N ASP A 107 2.24 -1.69 -13.37
CA ASP A 107 1.99 -0.33 -13.86
C ASP A 107 2.69 0.72 -12.98
N ALA A 108 2.65 0.52 -11.66
CA ALA A 108 3.27 1.42 -10.70
C ALA A 108 4.81 1.32 -10.72
N ASP A 109 5.37 0.14 -10.90
CA ASP A 109 6.81 -0.06 -11.13
C ASP A 109 7.29 0.68 -12.38
N LYS A 110 6.47 0.68 -13.43
CA LYS A 110 6.83 1.31 -14.71
C LYS A 110 6.68 2.84 -14.68
N HIS A 111 5.65 3.35 -14.01
CA HIS A 111 5.23 4.75 -14.15
C HIS A 111 5.39 5.59 -12.88
N CYS A 112 5.42 4.95 -11.71
CA CYS A 112 5.32 5.62 -10.41
C CYS A 112 6.44 5.24 -9.43
N LEU A 113 7.48 4.55 -9.89
CA LEU A 113 8.52 4.05 -9.01
C LEU A 113 9.29 5.15 -8.28
N ASN A 114 9.35 6.37 -8.81
CA ASN A 114 10.01 7.49 -8.14
C ASN A 114 9.13 8.17 -7.07
N VAL A 115 7.87 7.78 -6.95
CA VAL A 115 6.94 8.36 -5.98
C VAL A 115 7.18 7.73 -4.60
N LYS A 116 7.09 8.54 -3.54
CA LYS A 116 7.15 8.07 -2.16
C LYS A 116 5.79 7.50 -1.74
N PRO A 117 5.71 6.26 -1.23
CA PRO A 117 4.45 5.68 -0.73
C PRO A 117 3.79 6.50 0.39
N GLY A 118 2.50 6.23 0.63
CA GLY A 118 1.69 6.88 1.67
C GLY A 118 0.79 8.01 1.16
N ALA A 119 -0.26 8.33 1.92
CA ALA A 119 -1.22 9.40 1.65
C ALA A 119 -1.84 9.38 0.23
N GLY A 120 -2.02 8.18 -0.36
CA GLY A 120 -2.61 8.04 -1.69
C GLY A 120 -1.73 8.53 -2.86
N ARG A 121 -0.45 8.87 -2.63
CA ARG A 121 0.43 9.42 -3.68
C ARG A 121 0.64 8.48 -4.87
N ILE A 122 0.80 7.18 -4.61
CA ILE A 122 0.97 6.19 -5.68
C ILE A 122 -0.30 6.10 -6.53
N VAL A 123 -1.48 6.08 -5.90
CA VAL A 123 -2.77 6.07 -6.61
C VAL A 123 -2.96 7.36 -7.42
N SER A 124 -2.55 8.50 -6.87
CA SER A 124 -2.58 9.78 -7.60
C SER A 124 -1.70 9.74 -8.85
N CYS A 125 -0.47 9.20 -8.74
CA CYS A 125 0.41 9.01 -9.89
C CYS A 125 -0.17 8.04 -10.94
N LEU A 126 -0.77 6.93 -10.52
CA LEU A 126 -1.44 6.00 -11.43
C LEU A 126 -2.60 6.68 -12.16
N ARG A 127 -3.38 7.50 -11.45
CA ARG A 127 -4.49 8.28 -12.02
C ARG A 127 -4.01 9.35 -13.01
N GLU A 128 -2.90 10.03 -12.74
CA GLU A 128 -2.25 10.95 -13.68
C GLU A 128 -1.77 10.23 -14.95
N ASN A 129 -1.38 8.97 -14.80
CA ASN A 129 -0.97 8.08 -15.89
C ASN A 129 -2.09 7.17 -16.39
N LYS A 130 -3.38 7.50 -16.17
CA LYS A 130 -4.53 6.63 -16.51
C LYS A 130 -4.55 6.11 -17.95
N ASN A 131 -3.96 6.84 -18.91
CA ASN A 131 -3.90 6.44 -20.32
C ASN A 131 -2.71 5.52 -20.64
N LYS A 132 -1.82 5.26 -19.67
CA LYS A 132 -0.59 4.46 -19.82
C LYS A 132 -0.58 3.20 -18.97
N ILE A 133 -1.48 3.10 -18.00
CA ILE A 133 -1.64 1.93 -17.12
C ILE A 133 -2.65 0.95 -17.71
N SER A 134 -2.63 -0.29 -17.23
CA SER A 134 -3.57 -1.32 -17.67
C SER A 134 -5.02 -1.02 -17.28
N GLU A 135 -5.95 -1.54 -18.08
CA GLU A 135 -7.38 -1.54 -17.73
C GLU A 135 -7.63 -2.26 -16.41
N ARG A 136 -6.93 -3.38 -16.18
CA ARG A 136 -7.00 -4.15 -14.92
C ARG A 136 -6.70 -3.27 -13.71
N CYS A 137 -5.61 -2.49 -13.74
CA CYS A 137 -5.28 -1.59 -12.64
C CYS A 137 -6.36 -0.49 -12.47
N THR A 138 -6.82 0.09 -13.57
CA THR A 138 -7.86 1.13 -13.53
C THR A 138 -9.18 0.61 -12.93
N SER A 139 -9.62 -0.58 -13.34
CA SER A 139 -10.85 -1.20 -12.85
C SER A 139 -10.73 -1.57 -11.38
N ALA A 140 -9.63 -2.22 -10.98
CA ALA A 140 -9.41 -2.60 -9.58
C ALA A 140 -9.46 -1.40 -8.64
N LEU A 141 -8.80 -0.29 -8.99
CA LEU A 141 -8.84 0.93 -8.20
C LEU A 141 -10.24 1.55 -8.12
N LYS A 142 -11.08 1.41 -9.15
CA LYS A 142 -12.45 1.93 -9.13
C LYS A 142 -13.39 1.05 -8.32
N GLU A 143 -13.31 -0.27 -8.50
CA GLU A 143 -14.13 -1.27 -7.82
C GLU A 143 -13.94 -1.21 -6.30
N THR A 144 -12.70 -1.03 -5.86
CA THR A 144 -12.32 -0.92 -4.44
C THR A 144 -12.47 0.50 -3.87
N GLY A 145 -12.95 1.46 -4.66
CA GLY A 145 -13.04 2.88 -4.26
C GLY A 145 -11.69 3.61 -4.13
N MET A 146 -10.57 2.92 -4.31
CA MET A 146 -9.22 3.48 -4.18
C MET A 146 -8.90 4.58 -5.19
N TRP A 147 -9.59 4.66 -6.32
CA TRP A 147 -9.36 5.65 -7.38
C TRP A 147 -9.35 7.10 -6.88
N ASN A 148 -10.05 7.36 -5.77
CA ASN A 148 -10.15 8.67 -5.13
C ASN A 148 -9.27 8.82 -3.88
N LEU A 149 -8.46 7.82 -3.53
CA LEU A 149 -7.59 7.86 -2.36
C LEU A 149 -6.56 9.00 -2.49
N GLY A 150 -6.51 9.87 -1.49
CA GLY A 150 -5.64 11.05 -1.50
C GLY A 150 -6.07 12.17 -2.45
N ALA A 151 -7.27 12.08 -3.05
CA ALA A 151 -7.93 13.25 -3.60
C ALA A 151 -8.34 14.16 -2.44
N LYS A 152 -7.91 15.43 -2.48
CA LYS A 152 -8.49 16.48 -1.65
C LYS A 152 -9.84 16.89 -2.21
#